data_AF-A0A661IHZ4-F1
#
_entry.id   AF-A0A661IHZ4-F1
#
_cell.length_a   1.000
_cell.length_b   1.000
_cell.length_c   1.000
_cell.angle_alpha   90.00
_cell.angle_beta   90.00
_cell.angle_gamma   90.00
#
_symmetry.space_group_name_H-M   'P 1'
#
loop_
_entity.id
_entity.type
_entity.pdbx_description
1 polymer ?
#
loop_
_entity_poly.entity_id
_entity_poly.type
_entity_poly.pdbx_seq_one_letter_code
_entity_poly.pdbx_strand_id
1 'polypeptide(L)'
;MFFSLFASKNQKLVKQWSAEHEEIVSLANTIITQYSNNNHKAAKKAINKLKSIAINHLMTEDVELFSLLHEDEKFDDTTEKLVHDFQESFRGIKLALMDFLKKYSHDEAVLDDEFFQSFNEIVAVLANRIEFEEKNLYNKLKQ
;
A
#
# COMPACT_ATOMS: atom_id res chain seq x y z
N MET A 1 -11.31 -36.18 10.36
CA MET A 1 -10.52 -34.95 10.22
C MET A 1 -10.89 -34.32 8.89
N PHE A 2 -11.79 -33.33 8.90
CA PHE A 2 -12.09 -32.53 7.71
C PHE A 2 -11.12 -31.36 7.71
N PHE A 3 -10.07 -31.44 6.89
CA PHE A 3 -9.21 -30.29 6.63
C PHE A 3 -10.06 -29.21 5.96
N SER A 4 -10.10 -28.02 6.57
CA SER A 4 -10.75 -26.86 5.98
C SER A 4 -10.17 -26.61 4.59
N LEU A 5 -10.96 -26.82 3.55
CA LEU A 5 -10.63 -26.49 2.16
C LEU A 5 -10.75 -24.97 1.89
N PHE A 6 -11.04 -24.17 2.91
CA PHE A 6 -11.31 -22.74 2.77
C PHE A 6 -10.33 -21.92 3.62
N ALA A 7 -9.65 -20.97 2.96
CA ALA A 7 -8.83 -19.97 3.63
C ALA A 7 -9.67 -19.13 4.60
N SER A 8 -9.12 -18.79 5.76
CA SER A 8 -9.75 -17.89 6.74
C SER A 8 -9.98 -16.49 6.13
N LYS A 9 -10.84 -15.66 6.76
CA LYS A 9 -11.05 -14.26 6.35
C LYS A 9 -9.70 -13.53 6.25
N ASN A 10 -8.86 -13.67 7.26
CA ASN A 10 -7.55 -13.02 7.34
C ASN A 10 -6.59 -13.52 6.25
N GLN A 11 -6.57 -14.82 5.97
CA GLN A 11 -5.75 -15.36 4.87
C GLN A 11 -6.18 -14.82 3.50
N LYS A 12 -7.48 -14.59 3.28
CA LYS A 12 -7.98 -13.98 2.04
C LYS A 12 -7.58 -12.51 1.94
N LEU A 13 -7.73 -11.74 3.03
CA LEU A 13 -7.33 -10.33 3.10
C LEU A 13 -5.84 -10.18 2.80
N VAL A 14 -5.00 -10.94 3.49
CA VAL A 14 -3.55 -10.86 3.29
C VAL A 14 -3.14 -11.27 1.88
N LYS A 15 -3.80 -12.28 1.29
CA LYS A 15 -3.56 -12.64 -0.12
C LYS A 15 -3.91 -11.49 -1.06
N GLN A 16 -5.01 -10.80 -0.82
CA GLN A 16 -5.41 -9.63 -1.60
C GLN A 16 -4.39 -8.50 -1.45
N TRP A 17 -4.03 -8.13 -0.22
CA TRP A 17 -3.11 -7.04 0.04
C TRP A 17 -1.71 -7.29 -0.53
N SER A 18 -1.18 -8.52 -0.42
CA SER A 18 0.08 -8.87 -1.07
C SER A 18 0.00 -8.74 -2.60
N ALA A 19 -1.12 -9.11 -3.23
CA ALA A 19 -1.29 -8.91 -4.67
C ALA A 19 -1.38 -7.42 -5.05
N GLU A 20 -2.04 -6.61 -4.22
CA GLU A 20 -2.10 -5.15 -4.38
C GLU A 20 -0.70 -4.53 -4.24
N HIS A 21 0.15 -5.00 -3.31
CA HIS A 21 1.54 -4.57 -3.17
C HIS A 21 2.37 -4.85 -4.42
N GLU A 22 2.27 -6.06 -4.98
CA GLU A 22 2.95 -6.40 -6.23
C GLU A 22 2.55 -5.44 -7.37
N GLU A 23 1.26 -5.11 -7.46
CA GLU A 23 0.77 -4.17 -8.48
C GLU A 23 1.25 -2.74 -8.22
N ILE A 24 1.25 -2.27 -6.97
CA ILE A 24 1.78 -0.97 -6.56
C ILE A 24 3.26 -0.84 -6.96
N VAL A 25 4.08 -1.85 -6.65
CA VAL A 25 5.51 -1.87 -6.98
C VAL A 25 5.71 -1.90 -8.50
N SER A 26 4.94 -2.72 -9.22
CA SER A 26 4.98 -2.79 -10.68
C SER A 26 4.64 -1.45 -11.34
N LEU A 27 3.62 -0.76 -10.85
CA LEU A 27 3.24 0.56 -11.32
C LEU A 27 4.31 1.61 -10.98
N ALA A 28 4.93 1.54 -9.82
CA ALA A 28 6.03 2.44 -9.46
C ALA A 28 7.23 2.29 -10.41
N ASN A 29 7.64 1.06 -10.69
CA ASN A 29 8.69 0.78 -11.68
C ASN A 29 8.30 1.25 -13.09
N THR A 30 7.02 1.10 -13.46
CA THR A 30 6.51 1.60 -14.74
C THR A 30 6.61 3.12 -14.81
N ILE A 31 6.22 3.85 -13.76
CA ILE A 31 6.29 5.30 -13.72
C ILE A 31 7.75 5.77 -13.88
N ILE A 32 8.68 5.19 -13.13
CA ILE A 32 10.12 5.49 -13.23
C ILE A 32 10.61 5.26 -14.65
N THR A 33 10.31 4.10 -15.24
CA THR A 33 10.75 3.74 -16.60
C THR A 33 10.18 4.70 -17.65
N GLN A 34 8.89 5.01 -17.58
CA GLN A 34 8.25 5.89 -18.55
C GLN A 34 8.72 7.34 -18.41
N TYR A 35 8.96 7.81 -17.18
CA TYR A 35 9.54 9.13 -16.93
C TYR A 35 10.94 9.23 -17.53
N SER A 36 11.84 8.28 -17.23
CA SER A 36 13.21 8.27 -17.74
C SER A 36 13.30 8.20 -19.27
N ASN A 37 12.27 7.63 -19.93
CA ASN A 37 12.16 7.58 -21.39
C ASN A 37 11.48 8.83 -22.00
N ASN A 38 11.26 9.90 -21.22
CA ASN A 38 10.50 11.10 -21.60
C ASN A 38 9.06 10.81 -22.06
N ASN A 39 8.50 9.65 -21.70
CA ASN A 39 7.14 9.25 -22.06
C ASN A 39 6.15 9.67 -20.96
N HIS A 40 5.99 10.98 -20.80
CA HIS A 40 5.19 11.56 -19.72
C HIS A 40 3.71 11.16 -19.80
N LYS A 41 3.18 10.92 -21.01
CA LYS A 41 1.82 10.44 -21.21
C LYS A 41 1.62 9.03 -20.61
N ALA A 42 2.55 8.12 -20.85
CA ALA A 42 2.47 6.78 -20.27
C ALA A 42 2.73 6.79 -18.75
N ALA A 43 3.67 7.62 -18.28
CA ALA A 43 3.90 7.84 -16.85
C ALA A 43 2.63 8.34 -16.16
N LYS A 44 1.95 9.36 -16.70
CA LYS A 44 0.68 9.88 -16.18
C LYS A 44 -0.40 8.80 -16.10
N LYS A 45 -0.54 7.98 -17.15
CA LYS A 45 -1.50 6.85 -17.14
C LYS A 45 -1.19 5.86 -16.01
N ALA A 46 0.09 5.58 -15.74
CA ALA A 46 0.49 4.72 -14.64
C ALA A 46 0.27 5.38 -13.26
N ILE A 47 0.52 6.69 -13.10
CA ILE A 47 0.19 7.45 -11.87
C ILE A 47 -1.31 7.36 -11.55
N ASN A 48 -2.17 7.51 -12.56
CA ASN A 48 -3.62 7.41 -12.35
C ASN A 48 -4.07 6.02 -11.89
N LYS A 49 -3.43 4.97 -12.42
CA LYS A 49 -3.67 3.60 -11.94
C LYS A 49 -3.16 3.41 -10.53
N LEU A 50 -1.93 3.85 -10.25
CA LEU A 50 -1.32 3.78 -8.92
C LEU A 50 -2.19 4.48 -7.89
N LYS A 51 -2.74 5.66 -8.24
CA LYS A 51 -3.69 6.38 -7.38
C LYS A 51 -4.89 5.52 -7.00
N SER A 52 -5.54 4.90 -7.97
CA SER A 52 -6.73 4.08 -7.72
C SER A 52 -6.42 2.91 -6.78
N ILE A 53 -5.34 2.17 -7.07
CA ILE A 53 -4.97 0.98 -6.31
C ILE A 53 -4.47 1.35 -4.92
N ALA A 54 -3.57 2.32 -4.79
CA ALA A 54 -3.02 2.73 -3.51
C ALA A 54 -4.11 3.30 -2.58
N ILE A 55 -5.03 4.13 -3.09
CA ILE A 55 -6.15 4.64 -2.29
C ILE A 55 -7.03 3.48 -1.81
N ASN A 56 -7.41 2.57 -2.72
CA ASN A 56 -8.25 1.44 -2.36
C ASN A 56 -7.57 0.57 -1.28
N HIS A 57 -6.33 0.16 -1.52
CA HIS A 57 -5.51 -0.61 -0.58
C HIS A 57 -5.45 0.04 0.81
N LEU A 58 -5.07 1.32 0.88
CA LEU A 58 -4.95 2.04 2.16
C LEU A 58 -6.27 2.23 2.89
N MET A 59 -7.40 2.23 2.19
CA MET A 59 -8.73 2.35 2.79
C MET A 59 -9.24 1.00 3.28
N THR A 60 -9.06 -0.06 2.47
CA THR A 60 -9.47 -1.41 2.88
C THR A 60 -8.64 -1.90 4.04
N GLU A 61 -7.33 -1.66 4.02
CA GLU A 61 -6.45 -2.07 5.11
C GLU A 61 -6.77 -1.34 6.42
N ASP A 62 -7.00 -0.03 6.41
CA ASP A 62 -7.41 0.72 7.62
C ASP A 62 -8.72 0.17 8.21
N VAL A 63 -9.73 -0.08 7.37
CA VAL A 63 -11.05 -0.55 7.82
C VAL A 63 -10.99 -1.96 8.38
N GLU A 64 -10.28 -2.86 7.69
CA GLU A 64 -10.17 -4.25 8.12
C GLU A 64 -9.27 -4.38 9.35
N LEU A 65 -8.13 -3.68 9.42
CA LEU A 65 -7.30 -3.66 10.63
C LEU A 65 -8.04 -3.07 11.83
N PHE A 66 -8.82 -2.00 11.63
CA PHE A 66 -9.68 -1.48 12.69
C PHE A 66 -10.73 -2.51 13.13
N SER A 67 -11.40 -3.17 12.18
CA SER A 67 -12.40 -4.19 12.48
C SER A 67 -11.78 -5.36 13.26
N LEU A 68 -10.61 -5.82 12.84
CA LEU A 68 -9.86 -6.88 13.50
C LEU A 68 -9.54 -6.56 14.96
N LEU A 69 -9.16 -5.31 15.28
CA LEU A 69 -8.92 -4.89 16.67
C LEU A 69 -10.18 -4.86 17.55
N HIS A 70 -11.38 -4.85 16.96
CA HIS A 70 -12.65 -4.70 17.67
C HIS A 70 -13.56 -5.95 17.57
N GLU A 71 -13.14 -7.01 16.87
CA GLU A 71 -13.84 -8.30 16.85
C GLU A 71 -13.67 -9.03 18.20
N ASP A 72 -14.69 -9.76 18.66
CA ASP A 72 -14.73 -10.43 19.98
C ASP A 72 -13.65 -11.52 20.19
N GLU A 73 -12.95 -11.93 19.12
CA GLU A 73 -11.74 -12.75 19.21
C GLU A 73 -10.56 -11.86 19.58
N LYS A 74 -10.22 -11.84 20.87
CA LYS A 74 -9.03 -11.11 21.36
C LYS A 74 -7.78 -11.56 20.62
N PHE A 75 -7.20 -10.67 19.81
CA PHE A 75 -5.80 -10.73 19.46
C PHE A 75 -4.95 -10.78 20.74
N ASP A 76 -3.78 -11.42 20.66
CA ASP A 76 -2.80 -11.26 21.74
C ASP A 76 -2.33 -9.80 21.82
N ASP A 77 -1.97 -9.34 23.02
CA ASP A 77 -1.49 -7.96 23.27
C ASP A 77 -0.31 -7.57 22.34
N THR A 78 0.42 -8.57 21.82
CA THR A 78 1.53 -8.36 20.89
C THR A 78 1.05 -7.96 19.50
N THR A 79 0.00 -8.61 18.99
CA THR A 79 -0.57 -8.34 17.67
C THR A 79 -1.31 -7.02 17.66
N GLU A 80 -2.06 -6.70 18.74
CA GLU A 80 -2.70 -5.41 18.91
C GLU A 80 -1.67 -4.26 18.91
N LYS A 81 -0.59 -4.40 19.69
CA LYS A 81 0.52 -3.44 19.68
C LYS A 81 1.17 -3.28 18.30
N LEU A 82 1.37 -4.37 17.56
CA LEU A 82 1.94 -4.31 16.22
C LEU A 82 1.05 -3.54 15.24
N VAL A 83 -0.27 -3.73 15.30
CA VAL A 83 -1.22 -2.99 14.46
C VAL A 83 -1.22 -1.49 14.81
N HIS A 84 -1.18 -1.16 16.11
CA HIS A 84 -1.07 0.23 16.54
C HIS A 84 0.23 0.90 16.11
N ASP A 85 1.38 0.25 16.38
CA ASP A 85 2.70 0.75 15.98
C ASP A 85 2.75 0.96 14.46
N PHE A 86 2.14 0.05 13.69
CA PHE A 86 1.99 0.15 12.24
C PHE A 86 1.18 1.39 11.82
N GLN A 87 -0.04 1.55 12.34
CA GLN A 87 -0.93 2.66 11.99
C GLN A 87 -0.30 4.03 12.32
N GLU A 88 0.40 4.13 13.45
CA GLU A 88 1.09 5.36 13.84
C GLU A 88 2.31 5.65 12.97
N SER A 89 3.15 4.64 12.71
CA SER A 89 4.42 4.81 11.99
C SER A 89 4.22 5.26 10.54
N PHE A 90 3.12 4.84 9.90
CA PHE A 90 2.89 5.11 8.48
C PHE A 90 1.89 6.23 8.19
N ARG A 91 1.33 6.87 9.21
CA ARG A 91 0.34 7.96 9.03
C ARG A 91 0.88 9.10 8.17
N GLY A 92 2.11 9.56 8.44
CA GLY A 92 2.74 10.64 7.67
C GLY A 92 2.97 10.25 6.20
N ILE A 93 3.30 8.99 5.96
CA ILE A 93 3.60 8.43 4.64
C ILE A 93 2.32 8.31 3.82
N LYS A 94 1.23 7.85 4.45
CA LYS A 94 -0.10 7.83 3.84
C LYS A 94 -0.50 9.22 3.35
N LEU A 95 -0.36 10.25 4.19
CA LEU A 95 -0.68 11.63 3.83
C LEU A 95 0.19 12.13 2.67
N ALA A 96 1.51 11.93 2.75
CA ALA A 96 2.45 12.33 1.69
C ALA A 96 2.12 11.66 0.35
N LEU A 97 1.80 10.37 0.35
CA LEU A 97 1.39 9.63 -0.84
C LEU A 97 0.07 10.17 -1.40
N MET A 98 -0.92 10.46 -0.55
CA MET A 98 -2.20 11.03 -0.99
C MET A 98 -2.03 12.41 -1.62
N ASP A 99 -1.24 13.28 -1.00
CA ASP A 99 -0.97 14.62 -1.51
C ASP A 99 -0.20 14.58 -2.84
N PHE A 100 0.80 13.70 -2.94
CA PHE A 100 1.52 13.45 -4.18
C PHE A 100 0.60 12.96 -5.30
N LEU A 101 -0.20 11.92 -5.04
CA LEU A 101 -1.12 11.36 -6.02
C LEU A 101 -2.16 12.40 -6.42
N LYS A 102 -2.66 13.20 -5.48
CA LYS A 102 -3.58 14.31 -5.77
C LYS A 102 -2.94 15.35 -6.69
N LYS A 103 -1.69 15.76 -6.42
CA LYS A 103 -0.96 16.74 -7.24
C LYS A 103 -0.71 16.22 -8.65
N TYR A 104 -0.15 15.02 -8.78
CA TYR A 104 0.39 14.56 -10.07
C TYR A 104 -0.54 13.68 -10.89
N SER A 105 -1.69 13.25 -10.35
CA SER A 105 -2.77 12.60 -11.14
C SER A 105 -3.60 13.56 -11.97
N HIS A 106 -3.50 14.87 -11.73
CA HIS A 106 -4.23 15.86 -12.53
C HIS A 106 -3.65 15.94 -13.95
N ASP A 107 -4.51 16.10 -14.96
CA ASP A 107 -4.10 16.11 -16.38
C ASP A 107 -3.08 17.20 -16.67
N GLU A 108 -3.32 18.40 -16.15
CA GLU A 108 -2.43 19.58 -16.30
C GLU A 108 -1.10 19.50 -15.51
N ALA A 109 -0.93 18.52 -14.61
CA ALA A 109 0.26 18.51 -13.75
C ALA A 109 1.50 18.10 -14.56
N VAL A 110 2.53 18.95 -14.52
CA VAL A 110 3.80 18.69 -15.20
C VAL A 110 4.57 17.60 -14.45
N LEU A 111 5.19 16.68 -15.19
CA LEU A 111 6.13 15.71 -14.66
C LEU A 111 7.54 16.25 -14.91
N ASP A 112 8.04 17.01 -13.96
CA ASP A 112 9.37 17.64 -13.95
C ASP A 112 10.31 16.94 -12.95
N ASP A 113 11.50 17.50 -12.76
CA ASP A 113 12.49 16.92 -11.84
C ASP A 113 12.01 16.92 -10.38
N GLU A 114 11.18 17.90 -9.99
CA GLU A 114 10.54 17.93 -8.66
C GLU A 114 9.58 16.75 -8.50
N PHE A 115 8.75 16.46 -9.52
CA PHE A 115 7.93 15.26 -9.56
C PHE A 115 8.78 14.01 -9.34
N PHE A 116 9.86 13.85 -10.10
CA PHE A 116 10.63 12.62 -10.08
C PHE A 116 11.37 12.43 -8.75
N GLN A 117 11.94 13.50 -8.20
CA GLN A 117 12.54 13.46 -6.87
C GLN A 117 11.51 13.06 -5.82
N SER A 118 10.36 13.76 -5.78
CA SER A 118 9.28 13.49 -4.82
C SER A 118 8.75 12.06 -4.95
N PHE A 119 8.65 11.56 -6.19
CA PHE A 119 8.18 10.21 -6.44
C PHE A 119 9.14 9.16 -5.89
N ASN A 120 10.45 9.32 -6.11
CA ASN A 120 11.45 8.38 -5.60
C ASN A 120 11.50 8.36 -4.08
N GLU A 121 11.36 9.52 -3.42
CA GLU A 121 11.29 9.61 -1.95
C GLU A 121 10.08 8.83 -1.41
N ILE A 122 8.90 9.02 -2.01
CA ILE A 122 7.67 8.32 -1.61
C ILE A 122 7.78 6.81 -1.86
N VAL A 123 8.30 6.40 -3.02
CA VAL A 123 8.45 4.98 -3.37
C VAL A 123 9.43 4.26 -2.44
N ALA A 124 10.54 4.90 -2.07
CA ALA A 124 11.50 4.32 -1.14
C ALA A 124 10.86 4.05 0.23
N VAL A 125 10.04 4.99 0.70
CA VAL A 125 9.36 4.87 1.99
C VAL A 125 8.20 3.86 1.92
N LEU A 126 7.48 3.81 0.80
CA LEU A 126 6.44 2.80 0.55
C LEU A 126 7.00 1.38 0.49
N ALA A 127 8.20 1.20 -0.08
CA ALA A 127 8.89 -0.09 -0.08
C ALA A 127 9.18 -0.58 1.35
N ASN A 128 9.66 0.32 2.23
CA ASN A 128 9.90 -0.01 3.63
C ASN A 128 8.60 -0.40 4.37
N ARG A 129 7.47 0.26 4.03
CA ARG A 129 6.15 -0.08 4.57
C ARG A 129 5.72 -1.49 4.17
N ILE A 130 5.75 -1.79 2.88
CA ILE A 130 5.38 -3.10 2.31
C ILE A 130 6.22 -4.20 2.94
N GLU A 131 7.54 -3.98 3.05
CA GLU A 131 8.44 -4.95 3.67
C GLU A 131 8.08 -5.20 5.15
N PHE A 132 7.75 -4.15 5.90
CA PHE A 132 7.35 -4.27 7.29
C PHE A 132 6.04 -5.07 7.44
N GLU A 133 5.02 -4.74 6.64
CA GLU A 133 3.72 -5.43 6.63
C GLU A 133 3.86 -6.92 6.34
N GLU A 134 4.56 -7.24 5.26
CA GLU A 134 4.70 -8.62 4.80
C GLU A 134 5.54 -9.48 5.74
N LYS A 135 6.59 -8.91 6.35
CA LYS A 135 7.46 -9.65 7.28
C LYS A 135 6.87 -9.79 8.68
N ASN A 136 6.04 -8.86 9.11
CA ASN A 136 5.56 -8.82 10.50
C ASN A 136 4.05 -9.03 10.59
N LEU A 137 3.27 -8.07 10.11
CA LEU A 137 1.82 -8.01 10.31
C LEU A 137 1.10 -9.16 9.59
N TYR A 138 1.37 -9.32 8.30
CA TYR A 138 0.72 -10.32 7.45
C TYR A 138 1.05 -11.74 7.88
N ASN A 139 2.25 -11.97 8.40
CA ASN A 139 2.65 -13.27 8.95
C ASN A 139 1.88 -13.62 10.22
N LYS A 140 1.47 -12.63 11.02
CA LYS A 140 0.62 -12.83 12.20
C LYS A 140 -0.83 -13.09 11.81
N LEU A 141 -1.34 -12.35 10.83
CA LEU A 141 -2.73 -12.48 10.36
C LEU A 141 -3.02 -13.79 9.60
N LYS A 142 -1.99 -14.44 9.03
CA LYS A 142 -2.14 -15.73 8.31
C LYS A 142 -2.23 -16.96 9.22
N GLN A 143 -1.80 -16.84 10.49
CA GLN A 143 -1.78 -17.93 11.48
C GLN A 143 -3.20 -18.26 11.95
#